data_AF-A0A9X5CQA2-F1
#
_entry.id   AF-A0A9X5CQA2-F1
#
_cell.length_a   1.000
_cell.length_b   1.000
_cell.length_c   1.000
_cell.angle_alpha   90.00
_cell.angle_beta   90.00
_cell.angle_gamma   90.00
#
_symmetry.space_group_name_H-M   'P 1'
#
loop_
_entity.id
_entity.type
_entity.pdbx_description
1 polymer ?
#
loop_
_entity_poly.entity_id
_entity_poly.type
_entity_poly.pdbx_seq_one_letter_code
_entity_poly.pdbx_strand_id
1 'polypeptide(L)'
;MLSEPRSGRLASWGNALLAGLVSPDEAALAVVGEDAVHRVEGVPGESAPVGLTLALGRLRGLGVSGLRVALPAPGHPLGLSGPPEFNARALEAEEAAVCQGAALGLVPEVSEAGPEGDVHV
;
A
#
# COMPACT_ATOMS: atom_id res chain seq x y z
N MET A 1 -8.31 -18.62 10.94
CA MET A 1 -8.63 -17.19 10.88
C MET A 1 -8.18 -16.71 9.50
N LEU A 2 -9.03 -16.05 8.72
CA LEU A 2 -8.62 -15.50 7.43
C LEU A 2 -7.84 -14.21 7.73
N SER A 3 -6.58 -14.14 7.31
CA SER A 3 -5.79 -12.90 7.40
C SER A 3 -6.20 -11.98 6.25
N GLU A 4 -6.50 -10.72 6.56
CA GLU A 4 -6.74 -9.70 5.53
C GLU A 4 -5.38 -9.19 5.01
N PRO A 5 -5.08 -9.29 3.70
CA PRO A 5 -3.83 -8.75 3.14
C PRO A 5 -3.75 -7.24 3.33
N ARG A 6 -2.55 -6.69 3.63
CA ARG A 6 -2.34 -5.25 3.87
C ARG A 6 -2.71 -4.43 2.63
N SER A 7 -2.43 -4.96 1.45
CA SER A 7 -2.81 -4.39 0.15
C SER A 7 -4.33 -4.39 -0.05
N GLY A 8 -5.04 -5.36 0.53
CA GLY A 8 -6.50 -5.41 0.54
C GLY A 8 -7.09 -4.27 1.37
N ARG A 9 -6.57 -4.04 2.57
CA ARG A 9 -6.99 -2.95 3.44
C ARG A 9 -6.65 -1.58 2.83
N LEU A 10 -5.43 -1.43 2.31
CA LEU A 10 -4.97 -0.25 1.57
C LEU A 10 -5.88 0.06 0.37
N ALA A 11 -6.17 -0.94 -0.46
CA ALA A 11 -7.04 -0.73 -1.62
C ALA A 11 -8.46 -0.34 -1.20
N SER A 12 -9.01 -0.96 -0.15
CA SER A 12 -10.38 -0.70 0.30
C SER A 12 -10.55 0.73 0.81
N TRP A 13 -9.74 1.14 1.79
CA TRP A 13 -9.85 2.47 2.40
C TRP A 13 -9.23 3.57 1.54
N GLY A 14 -8.19 3.26 0.77
CA GLY A 14 -7.63 4.19 -0.22
C GLY A 14 -8.65 4.52 -1.31
N ASN A 15 -9.43 3.54 -1.80
CA ASN A 15 -10.53 3.83 -2.73
C ASN A 15 -11.66 4.63 -2.07
N ALA A 16 -12.00 4.36 -0.81
CA ALA A 16 -12.98 5.17 -0.07
C ALA A 16 -12.54 6.65 0.01
N LEU A 17 -11.26 6.89 0.28
CA LEU A 17 -10.68 8.23 0.27
C LEU A 17 -10.73 8.88 -1.12
N LEU A 18 -10.32 8.15 -2.17
CA LEU A 18 -10.33 8.64 -3.55
C LEU A 18 -11.75 8.97 -4.04
N ALA A 19 -12.75 8.23 -3.56
CA ALA A 19 -14.17 8.50 -3.80
C ALA A 19 -14.74 9.64 -2.92
N GLY A 20 -13.96 10.20 -2.00
CA GLY A 20 -14.38 11.27 -1.09
C GLY A 20 -15.36 10.82 -0.01
N LEU A 21 -15.40 9.53 0.32
CA LEU A 21 -16.31 8.95 1.31
C LEU A 21 -15.79 9.07 2.75
N VAL A 22 -14.46 9.20 2.92
CA VAL A 22 -13.79 9.30 4.21
C VAL A 22 -12.70 10.37 4.18
N SER A 23 -12.28 10.84 5.36
CA SER A 23 -11.16 11.77 5.48
C SER A 23 -9.81 11.06 5.22
N PRO A 24 -8.74 11.80 4.88
CA PRO A 24 -7.40 11.22 4.74
C PRO A 24 -6.91 10.50 6.01
N ASP A 25 -7.18 11.06 7.19
CA ASP A 25 -6.74 10.49 8.46
C ASP A 25 -7.54 9.24 8.83
N GLU A 26 -8.85 9.22 8.57
CA GLU A 26 -9.69 8.04 8.75
C GLU A 26 -9.24 6.89 7.85
N ALA A 27 -8.98 7.18 6.57
CA ALA A 27 -8.43 6.18 5.66
C ALA A 27 -7.07 5.66 6.15
N ALA A 28 -6.16 6.54 6.56
CA ALA A 28 -4.84 6.13 7.05
C ALA A 28 -4.92 5.25 8.31
N LEU A 29 -5.74 5.64 9.29
CA LEU A 29 -5.98 4.86 10.51
C LEU A 29 -6.57 3.49 10.19
N ALA A 30 -7.56 3.45 9.30
CA ALA A 30 -8.21 2.21 8.93
C ALA A 30 -7.29 1.28 8.12
N VAL A 31 -6.38 1.81 7.30
CA VAL A 31 -5.35 0.99 6.62
C VAL A 31 -4.33 0.41 7.60
N VAL A 32 -3.86 1.20 8.56
CA VAL A 32 -2.93 0.71 9.60
C VAL A 32 -3.60 -0.39 10.42
N GLY A 33 -4.83 -0.16 10.89
CA GLY A 33 -5.55 -1.15 11.69
C GLY A 33 -4.78 -1.50 12.97
N GLU A 34 -4.39 -2.76 13.09
CA GLU A 34 -3.60 -3.28 14.23
C GLU A 34 -2.09 -3.28 13.98
N ASP A 35 -1.63 -2.89 12.78
CA ASP A 35 -0.19 -2.84 12.47
C ASP A 35 0.50 -1.65 13.17
N ALA A 36 1.83 -1.71 13.21
CA ALA A 36 2.64 -0.52 13.41
C ALA A 36 2.38 0.55 12.31
N VAL A 37 2.74 1.81 12.58
CA VAL A 37 2.49 2.92 11.65
C VAL A 37 3.21 2.68 10.31
N HIS A 38 2.45 2.69 9.22
CA HIS A 38 3.00 2.51 7.87
C HIS A 38 3.76 3.75 7.40
N ARG A 39 4.92 3.51 6.78
CA ARG A 39 5.75 4.49 6.09
C ARG A 39 5.84 4.10 4.62
N VAL A 40 5.67 5.07 3.73
CA VAL A 40 5.69 4.83 2.28
C VAL A 40 6.96 5.42 1.69
N GLU A 41 7.75 4.57 1.05
CA GLU A 41 8.96 4.95 0.35
C GLU A 41 8.72 5.15 -1.15
N GLY A 42 9.64 5.86 -1.83
CA GLY A 42 9.59 6.03 -3.29
C GLY A 42 8.42 6.87 -3.81
N VAL A 43 7.73 7.64 -2.94
CA VAL A 43 6.63 8.52 -3.36
C VAL A 43 7.17 9.64 -4.25
N PRO A 44 6.69 9.81 -5.50
CA PRO A 44 7.19 10.85 -6.39
C PRO A 44 7.05 12.25 -5.77
N GLY A 45 8.16 12.98 -5.74
CA GLY A 45 8.23 14.33 -5.14
C GLY A 45 8.64 14.35 -3.67
N GLU A 46 8.85 13.20 -3.03
CA GLU A 46 9.33 13.09 -1.65
C GLU A 46 10.75 12.51 -1.63
N SER A 47 11.64 13.09 -0.81
CA SER A 47 13.04 12.66 -0.70
C SER A 47 13.30 11.60 0.37
N ALA A 48 12.29 11.30 1.19
CA ALA A 48 12.38 10.39 2.33
C ALA A 48 11.05 9.65 2.52
N PRO A 49 11.01 8.56 3.30
CA PRO A 49 9.77 7.88 3.64
C PRO A 49 8.77 8.83 4.30
N VAL A 50 7.52 8.79 3.84
CA VAL A 50 6.44 9.65 4.34
C VAL A 50 5.34 8.84 5.03
N GLY A 51 4.53 9.50 5.86
CA GLY A 51 3.35 8.88 6.46
C GLY A 51 2.26 8.62 5.42
N LEU A 52 1.39 7.64 5.72
CA LEU A 52 0.36 7.17 4.79
C LEU A 52 -0.61 8.28 4.32
N THR A 53 -1.01 9.20 5.21
CA THR A 53 -1.87 10.34 4.85
C THR A 53 -1.25 11.19 3.72
N LEU A 54 0.04 11.53 3.83
CA LEU A 54 0.74 12.33 2.81
C LEU A 54 0.90 11.52 1.52
N ALA A 55 1.26 10.24 1.62
CA ALA A 55 1.39 9.37 0.45
C ALA A 55 0.07 9.29 -0.35
N LEU A 56 -1.07 9.06 0.31
CA LEU A 56 -2.38 9.02 -0.34
C LEU A 56 -2.74 10.37 -0.99
N GLY A 57 -2.44 11.49 -0.33
CA GLY A 57 -2.60 12.83 -0.90
C GLY A 57 -1.75 13.04 -2.16
N ARG A 58 -0.50 12.58 -2.16
CA ARG A 58 0.40 12.63 -3.33
C ARG A 58 -0.10 11.77 -4.47
N LEU A 59 -0.51 10.53 -4.20
CA LEU A 59 -1.08 9.65 -5.23
C LEU A 59 -2.29 10.29 -5.91
N ARG A 60 -3.22 10.87 -5.13
CA ARG A 60 -4.36 11.62 -5.67
C ARG A 60 -3.90 12.80 -6.54
N GLY A 61 -2.90 13.57 -6.08
CA GLY A 61 -2.32 14.67 -6.85
C GLY A 61 -1.64 14.24 -8.16
N LEU A 62 -1.12 13.02 -8.21
CA LEU A 62 -0.52 12.39 -9.40
C LEU A 62 -1.55 11.81 -10.37
N GLY A 63 -2.86 11.97 -10.08
CA GLY A 63 -3.94 11.49 -10.94
C GLY A 63 -4.37 10.04 -10.64
N VAL A 64 -3.95 9.46 -9.51
CA VAL A 64 -4.48 8.16 -9.09
C VAL A 64 -5.96 8.29 -8.78
N SER A 65 -6.77 7.48 -9.45
CA SER A 65 -8.23 7.48 -9.34
C SER A 65 -8.80 6.21 -8.73
N GLY A 66 -7.96 5.19 -8.56
CA GLY A 66 -8.34 3.95 -7.89
C GLY A 66 -7.13 3.07 -7.58
N LEU A 67 -7.35 2.10 -6.68
CA LEU A 67 -6.38 1.08 -6.30
C LEU A 67 -6.98 -0.30 -6.55
N ARG A 68 -6.22 -1.20 -7.16
CA ARG A 68 -6.60 -2.61 -7.33
C ARG A 68 -5.63 -3.50 -6.58
N VAL A 69 -6.15 -4.44 -5.80
CA VAL A 69 -5.34 -5.48 -5.19
C VAL A 69 -4.88 -6.47 -6.26
N ALA A 70 -3.61 -6.88 -6.18
CA ALA A 70 -3.05 -8.03 -6.85
C ALA A 70 -2.55 -9.00 -5.78
N LEU A 71 -2.90 -10.27 -5.90
CA LEU A 71 -2.47 -11.35 -5.01
C LEU A 71 -1.72 -12.40 -5.84
N PRO A 72 -0.51 -12.05 -6.30
CA PRO A 72 0.26 -12.93 -7.18
C PRO A 72 0.76 -14.15 -6.42
N ALA A 73 0.98 -15.24 -7.15
CA ALA A 73 1.63 -16.44 -6.64
C ALA A 73 2.71 -16.90 -7.64
N PRO A 74 3.68 -17.75 -7.26
CA PRO A 74 4.65 -18.31 -8.18
C PRO A 74 3.97 -18.94 -9.41
N GLY A 75 4.31 -18.46 -10.61
CA GLY A 75 3.70 -18.89 -11.88
C GLY A 75 2.35 -18.23 -12.22
N HIS A 76 1.83 -17.35 -11.38
CA HIS A 76 0.54 -16.68 -11.55
C HIS A 76 0.61 -15.18 -11.18
N PRO A 77 1.14 -14.32 -12.06
CA PRO A 77 1.29 -12.88 -11.80
C PRO A 77 0.03 -12.07 -12.15
N LEU A 78 -1.16 -12.68 -12.21
CA LEU A 78 -2.37 -11.96 -12.62
C LEU A 78 -2.61 -10.74 -11.71
N GLY A 79 -2.95 -9.62 -12.33
CA GLY A 79 -3.15 -8.34 -11.63
C GLY A 79 -1.91 -7.45 -11.60
N LEU A 80 -0.71 -8.01 -11.82
CA LEU A 80 0.52 -7.24 -11.99
C LEU A 80 0.68 -6.79 -13.45
N SER A 81 1.11 -5.54 -13.63
CA SER A 81 1.30 -4.92 -14.95
C SER A 81 2.75 -4.52 -15.23
N GLY A 82 3.71 -4.88 -14.35
CA GLY A 82 5.14 -4.53 -14.46
C GLY A 82 5.53 -3.33 -13.57
N PRO A 83 6.77 -2.80 -13.64
CA PRO A 83 8.01 -3.35 -14.22
C PRO A 83 8.50 -4.68 -13.60
N PRO A 84 9.54 -5.35 -14.15
CA PRO A 84 10.06 -6.61 -13.60
C PRO A 84 10.45 -6.53 -12.13
N GLU A 85 11.08 -5.43 -11.71
CA GLU A 85 11.49 -5.21 -10.32
C GLU A 85 10.29 -5.07 -9.37
N PHE A 86 9.22 -4.40 -9.81
CA PHE A 86 7.97 -4.31 -9.04
C PHE A 86 7.31 -5.68 -8.93
N ASN A 87 7.25 -6.42 -10.05
CA ASN A 87 6.64 -7.75 -10.05
C ASN A 87 7.41 -8.73 -9.15
N ALA A 88 8.75 -8.67 -9.14
CA ALA A 88 9.57 -9.50 -8.28
C ALA A 88 9.26 -9.24 -6.80
N ARG A 89 9.22 -7.96 -6.39
CA ARG A 89 8.85 -7.58 -5.03
C ARG A 89 7.42 -7.98 -4.66
N ALA A 90 6.47 -7.78 -5.57
CA ALA A 90 5.08 -8.17 -5.35
C ALA A 90 4.90 -9.70 -5.24
N LEU A 91 5.68 -10.47 -5.99
CA LEU A 91 5.71 -11.94 -5.88
C LEU A 91 6.32 -12.40 -4.56
N GLU A 92 7.38 -11.74 -4.09
CA GLU A 92 8.01 -12.02 -2.80
C GLU A 92 7.07 -11.69 -1.63
N ALA A 93 6.33 -10.59 -1.73
CA ALA A 93 5.34 -10.19 -0.72
C ALA A 93 4.00 -10.94 -0.84
N GLU A 94 3.77 -11.68 -1.94
CA GLU A 94 2.49 -12.32 -2.30
C GLU A 94 1.29 -11.36 -2.42
N GLU A 95 1.53 -10.05 -2.37
CA GLU A 95 0.51 -9.01 -2.51
C GLU A 95 1.07 -7.68 -3.02
N ALA A 96 0.21 -6.92 -3.71
CA ALA A 96 0.46 -5.54 -4.10
C ALA A 96 -0.84 -4.75 -4.31
N ALA A 97 -0.75 -3.42 -4.27
CA ALA A 97 -1.80 -2.51 -4.72
C ALA A 97 -1.35 -1.75 -5.96
N VAL A 98 -2.08 -1.89 -7.07
CA VAL A 98 -1.78 -1.24 -8.35
C VAL A 98 -2.65 -0.01 -8.51
N CYS A 99 -2.04 1.15 -8.77
CA CYS A 99 -2.73 2.40 -9.00
C CYS A 99 -3.36 2.44 -10.40
N GLN A 100 -4.59 2.97 -10.48
CA GLN A 100 -5.25 3.34 -11.71
C GLN A 100 -5.04 4.84 -11.97
N GLY A 101 -4.79 5.24 -13.21
CA GLY A 101 -4.56 6.63 -13.59
C GLY A 101 -3.10 7.10 -13.50
N ALA A 102 -2.25 6.35 -12.80
CA ALA A 102 -0.80 6.54 -12.80
C ALA A 102 -0.07 5.19 -12.84
N ALA A 103 1.11 5.15 -13.46
CA ALA A 103 1.95 3.96 -13.54
C ALA A 103 2.73 3.72 -12.23
N LEU A 104 1.98 3.51 -11.15
CA LEU A 104 2.51 3.30 -9.79
C LEU A 104 1.91 2.02 -9.18
N GLY A 105 2.66 1.39 -8.29
CA GLY A 105 2.20 0.28 -7.47
C GLY A 105 2.86 0.34 -6.10
N LEU A 106 2.19 -0.21 -5.10
CA LEU A 106 2.67 -0.33 -3.73
C LEU A 106 2.81 -1.82 -3.40
N VAL A 107 3.93 -2.17 -2.78
CA VAL A 107 4.20 -3.51 -2.25
C VAL A 107 4.42 -3.35 -0.74
N PRO A 108 3.72 -4.09 0.11
CA PRO A 108 3.96 -4.03 1.55
C PRO A 108 5.30 -4.69 1.88
N GLU A 109 6.02 -4.07 2.81
CA GLU A 109 7.19 -4.64 3.45
C GLU A 109 6.93 -4.69 4.95
N VAL A 110 7.31 -5.79 5.58
CA VAL A 110 7.07 -6.02 7.00
C VAL A 110 8.41 -5.98 7.72
N SER A 111 8.51 -5.10 8.71
CA SER A 111 9.68 -4.96 9.56
C SER A 111 9.25 -4.79 11.00
N GLU A 112 9.96 -5.44 11.92
CA GLU A 112 9.76 -5.24 13.35
C GLU A 112 10.30 -3.87 13.78
N ALA A 113 9.52 -3.13 14.57
CA ALA A 113 9.91 -1.86 15.15
C ALA A 113 9.66 -1.85 16.66
N GLY A 114 10.66 -1.43 17.44
CA GLY A 114 10.57 -1.32 18.90
C GLY A 114 11.81 -1.88 19.61
N PRO A 115 11.96 -1.64 20.92
CA PRO A 115 13.01 -2.27 21.72
C PRO A 115 12.73 -3.77 21.89
N GLU A 116 13.76 -4.53 22.23
CA GLU A 116 13.62 -5.96 22.53
C GLU A 116 12.57 -6.16 23.65
N GLY A 117 11.54 -6.97 23.36
CA GLY A 117 10.42 -7.22 24.27
C GLY A 117 9.18 -6.32 24.09
N ASP A 118 9.24 -5.32 23.20
CA ASP A 118 8.11 -4.44 22.83
C ASP A 118 8.15 -4.13 21.32
N VAL A 119 8.23 -5.20 20.52
CA VAL A 119 8.26 -5.11 19.05
C VAL A 119 6.85 -5.10 18.49
N HIS A 120 6.60 -4.20 17.55
CA HIS A 120 5.37 -4.11 16.79
C HIS A 120 5.67 -4.40 15.31
N VAL A 121 4.69 -5.00 14.64
CA VAL A 121 4.71 -5.37 13.23
C VAL A 121 3.53 -4.69 12.54
#